data_AF-L9XDG8-F1
#
_entry.id   AF-L9XDG8-F1
#
_cell.length_a   1.000
_cell.length_b   1.000
_cell.length_c   1.000
_cell.angle_alpha   90.00
_cell.angle_beta   90.00
_cell.angle_gamma   90.00
#
_symmetry.space_group_name_H-M   'P 1'
#
loop_
_entity.id
_entity.type
_entity.pdbx_description
1 polymer ?
#
loop_
_entity_poly.entity_id
_entity_poly.type
_entity_poly.pdbx_seq_one_letter_code
_entity_poly.pdbx_strand_id
1 'polypeptide(L)'
;MPASNDATDSGTAPEPPFPDSRNVIEPDCRRCPVLAENRNCISWGTGPLDAGVLVVGEAPGYGNPDANRWKGGNWTGKAYTSRHSGRRIRRMLERVGHDERSYYTNAVKCFPASEEDPTSNREPTDEERANCRAHLVTEVETLEPDVVLATGKHATKSVLAAEERRLDGFIDSVLEPVRCETLDTWLVPILHPSYQDVWIVRMGYEPEEYLAEIGSTLDELVGGSDA
;
A
#
# COMPACT_ATOMS: atom_id res chain seq x y z
N MET A 1 -9.95 -26.46 7.20
CA MET A 1 -8.70 -26.07 7.88
C MET A 1 -7.52 -26.45 6.99
N PRO A 2 -7.00 -25.58 6.11
CA PRO A 2 -5.64 -25.76 5.62
C PRO A 2 -4.69 -25.02 6.55
N ALA A 3 -3.62 -25.73 6.90
CA ALA A 3 -2.56 -25.28 7.78
C ALA A 3 -1.92 -23.99 7.26
N SER A 4 -1.68 -23.07 8.20
CA SER A 4 -0.77 -21.93 8.04
C SER A 4 0.58 -22.46 7.57
N ASN A 5 0.95 -22.12 6.34
CA ASN A 5 2.28 -22.37 5.82
C ASN A 5 3.22 -21.32 6.45
N ASP A 6 3.59 -21.57 7.70
CA ASP A 6 4.61 -20.83 8.45
C ASP A 6 6.01 -21.28 7.96
N ALA A 7 6.21 -21.13 6.65
CA ALA A 7 7.46 -21.46 5.99
C ALA A 7 8.44 -20.27 6.17
N THR A 8 9.24 -20.39 7.22
CA THR A 8 10.67 -20.00 7.25
C THR A 8 11.02 -18.62 6.70
N ASP A 9 10.88 -17.57 7.53
CA ASP A 9 11.71 -16.35 7.45
C ASP A 9 13.08 -16.67 8.08
N SER A 10 13.80 -17.63 7.51
CA SER A 10 15.21 -17.88 7.83
C SER A 10 16.06 -17.06 6.87
N GLY A 11 16.18 -15.76 7.14
CA GLY A 11 16.96 -14.83 6.33
C GLY A 11 17.56 -13.73 7.19
N THR A 12 18.88 -13.72 7.27
CA THR A 12 19.77 -12.82 8.03
C THR A 12 19.78 -11.36 7.55
N ALA A 13 18.78 -10.91 6.79
CA ALA A 13 18.65 -9.50 6.41
C ALA A 13 18.11 -8.70 7.60
N PRO A 14 18.67 -7.50 7.89
CA PRO A 14 18.12 -6.64 8.93
C PRO A 14 16.64 -6.36 8.67
N GLU A 15 15.85 -6.21 9.73
CA GLU A 15 14.45 -5.79 9.57
C GLU A 15 14.42 -4.39 8.96
N PRO A 16 13.46 -4.10 8.06
CA PRO A 16 13.33 -2.75 7.53
C PRO A 16 13.07 -1.74 8.67
N PRO A 17 13.47 -0.47 8.52
CA PRO A 17 13.14 0.57 9.48
C PRO A 17 11.64 0.61 9.77
N PHE A 18 11.29 0.65 11.05
CA PHE A 18 9.91 0.86 11.45
C PHE A 18 9.67 2.36 11.60
N PRO A 19 8.55 2.90 11.11
CA PRO A 19 8.29 4.33 11.16
C PRO A 19 8.10 4.81 12.60
N ASP A 20 8.77 5.91 12.96
CA ASP A 20 8.63 6.53 14.28
C ASP A 20 7.41 7.46 14.38
N SER A 21 7.05 8.10 13.28
CA SER A 21 5.91 9.03 13.17
C SER A 21 4.80 8.50 12.24
N ARG A 22 3.72 9.27 12.15
CA ARG A 22 2.63 9.14 11.17
C ARG A 22 2.07 10.52 10.87
N ASN A 23 1.58 10.75 9.66
CA ASN A 23 1.04 12.03 9.24
C ASN A 23 -0.49 11.99 9.30
N VAL A 24 -1.04 12.62 10.34
CA VAL A 24 -2.48 12.61 10.64
C VAL A 24 -3.16 13.71 9.85
N ILE A 25 -4.07 13.34 8.95
CA ILE A 25 -4.85 14.30 8.13
C ILE A 25 -6.12 14.73 8.85
N GLU A 26 -6.88 13.76 9.38
CA GLU A 26 -8.13 14.01 10.10
C GLU A 26 -8.20 13.16 11.38
N PRO A 27 -7.85 13.71 12.56
CA PRO A 27 -7.96 12.97 13.81
C PRO A 27 -9.43 12.58 14.07
N ASP A 28 -9.65 11.36 14.56
CA ASP A 28 -10.98 10.79 14.86
C ASP A 28 -12.03 10.90 13.74
N CYS A 29 -11.62 10.72 12.47
CA CYS A 29 -12.57 10.64 11.35
C CYS A 29 -13.66 9.58 11.59
N ARG A 30 -14.94 9.97 11.45
CA ARG A 30 -16.12 9.09 11.66
C ARG A 30 -17.05 8.99 10.46
N ARG A 31 -16.55 9.34 9.26
CA ARG A 31 -17.33 9.31 8.01
C ARG A 31 -17.86 7.92 7.66
N CYS A 32 -17.21 6.85 8.13
CA CYS A 32 -17.64 5.47 7.96
C CYS A 32 -17.97 4.86 9.34
N PRO A 33 -19.25 4.79 9.76
CA PRO A 33 -19.63 4.31 11.09
C PRO A 33 -19.12 2.91 11.41
N VAL A 34 -19.31 1.94 10.51
CA VAL A 34 -18.87 0.55 10.70
C VAL A 34 -17.36 0.45 10.90
N LEU A 35 -16.57 1.17 10.08
CA LEU A 35 -15.11 1.19 10.24
C LEU A 35 -14.67 1.87 11.54
N ALA A 36 -15.39 2.92 11.97
CA ALA A 36 -15.10 3.63 13.20
C ALA A 36 -15.36 2.79 14.45
N GLU A 37 -16.36 1.92 14.40
CA GLU A 37 -16.72 1.01 15.49
C GLU A 37 -15.73 -0.17 15.60
N ASN A 38 -15.19 -0.65 14.47
CA ASN A 38 -14.37 -1.87 14.43
C ASN A 38 -12.85 -1.63 14.45
N ARG A 39 -12.38 -0.44 14.07
CA ARG A 39 -10.94 -0.13 14.08
C ARG A 39 -10.41 0.01 15.51
N ASN A 40 -9.15 -0.36 15.71
CA ASN A 40 -8.41 0.03 16.92
C ASN A 40 -7.74 1.40 16.73
N CYS A 41 -7.20 1.67 15.54
CA CYS A 41 -6.59 2.94 15.16
C CYS A 41 -6.93 3.27 13.71
N ILE A 42 -6.91 4.56 13.39
CA ILE A 42 -6.81 5.00 11.99
C ILE A 42 -5.36 4.85 11.56
N SER A 43 -5.12 4.08 10.49
CA SER A 43 -3.79 3.76 9.95
C SER A 43 -3.33 4.87 9.01
N TRP A 44 -2.74 5.91 9.57
CA TRP A 44 -2.21 7.05 8.81
C TRP A 44 -0.88 6.73 8.11
N GLY A 45 -0.60 7.50 7.06
CA GLY A 45 0.59 7.33 6.26
C GLY A 45 1.88 7.65 7.02
N THR A 46 2.99 7.09 6.54
CA THR A 46 4.31 7.19 7.18
C THR A 46 5.41 7.33 6.13
N GLY A 47 6.38 8.19 6.38
CA GLY A 47 7.50 8.45 5.47
C GLY A 47 7.86 9.93 5.46
N PRO A 48 8.88 10.32 4.70
CA PRO A 48 9.22 11.72 4.47
C PRO A 48 8.09 12.45 3.73
N LEU A 49 7.97 13.77 3.93
CA LEU A 49 6.93 14.57 3.26
C LEU A 49 7.32 15.03 1.85
N ASP A 50 8.59 14.86 1.49
CA ASP A 50 9.20 15.10 0.17
C ASP A 50 9.49 13.77 -0.55
N ALA A 51 8.65 12.76 -0.34
CA ALA A 51 8.81 11.43 -0.91
C ALA A 51 8.43 11.42 -2.40
N GLY A 52 9.39 11.08 -3.28
CA GLY A 52 9.12 10.87 -4.71
C GLY A 52 8.28 9.63 -5.01
N VAL A 53 8.20 8.67 -4.08
CA VAL A 53 7.40 7.44 -4.22
C VAL A 53 6.31 7.39 -3.16
N LEU A 54 5.04 7.39 -3.59
CA LEU A 54 3.89 7.13 -2.72
C LEU A 54 3.38 5.70 -2.90
N VAL A 55 3.66 4.84 -1.92
CA VAL A 55 3.20 3.45 -1.89
C VAL A 55 1.78 3.38 -1.30
N VAL A 56 0.83 2.87 -2.08
CA VAL A 56 -0.59 2.81 -1.71
C VAL A 56 -1.10 1.38 -1.61
N GLY A 57 -1.61 1.01 -0.44
CA GLY A 57 -2.32 -0.24 -0.18
C GLY A 57 -3.84 -0.07 -0.20
N GLU A 58 -4.57 -1.16 -0.05
CA GLU A 58 -6.04 -1.11 0.01
C GLU A 58 -6.55 -0.56 1.35
N ALA A 59 -6.25 -1.27 2.43
CA ALA A 59 -6.69 -0.97 3.78
C ALA A 59 -5.75 -1.64 4.80
N PRO A 60 -5.67 -1.18 6.06
CA PRO A 60 -4.96 -1.93 7.09
C PRO A 60 -5.63 -3.31 7.32
N GLY A 61 -4.80 -4.35 7.41
CA GLY A 61 -5.23 -5.68 7.86
C GLY A 61 -5.52 -5.73 9.36
N TYR A 62 -6.18 -6.80 9.83
CA TYR A 62 -6.36 -7.04 11.27
C TYR A 62 -5.02 -6.97 12.01
N GLY A 63 -4.00 -7.69 11.54
CA GLY A 63 -2.64 -7.66 12.09
C GLY A 63 -2.36 -8.77 13.10
N ASN A 64 -1.37 -8.56 13.95
CA ASN A 64 -0.99 -9.47 15.03
C ASN A 64 -0.79 -8.64 16.32
N PRO A 65 -1.80 -8.54 17.20
CA PRO A 65 -1.72 -7.72 18.42
C PRO A 65 -0.62 -8.15 19.40
N ASP A 66 -0.22 -9.43 19.35
CA ASP A 66 0.79 -10.04 20.23
C ASP A 66 2.24 -9.78 19.75
N ALA A 67 2.42 -9.29 18.52
CA ALA A 67 3.75 -8.95 18.01
C ALA A 67 4.33 -7.73 18.74
N ASN A 68 5.64 -7.71 19.02
CA ASN A 68 6.23 -6.56 19.73
C ASN A 68 6.16 -5.24 18.95
N ARG A 69 6.56 -5.25 17.67
CA ARG A 69 6.72 -4.03 16.84
C ARG A 69 5.77 -4.03 15.64
N TRP A 70 5.84 -5.06 14.80
CA TRP A 70 5.07 -5.20 13.55
C TRP A 70 3.63 -5.70 13.76
N LYS A 71 2.84 -5.00 14.59
CA LYS A 71 1.46 -5.40 14.91
C LYS A 71 0.46 -5.19 13.76
N GLY A 72 0.74 -4.32 12.80
CA GLY A 72 -0.19 -3.92 11.74
C GLY A 72 -0.84 -2.56 12.00
N GLY A 73 -1.22 -1.89 10.91
CA GLY A 73 -1.71 -0.50 10.94
C GLY A 73 -2.96 -0.30 11.77
N ASN A 74 -3.82 -1.31 11.88
CA ASN A 74 -4.98 -1.28 12.78
C ASN A 74 -4.56 -1.08 14.24
N TRP A 75 -3.44 -1.66 14.68
CA TRP A 75 -2.98 -1.60 16.08
C TRP A 75 -1.99 -0.47 16.36
N THR A 76 -1.20 -0.07 15.36
CA THR A 76 -0.14 0.93 15.51
C THR A 76 -0.59 2.34 15.11
N GLY A 77 -1.66 2.43 14.30
CA GLY A 77 -2.05 3.65 13.60
C GLY A 77 -1.08 4.08 12.50
N LYS A 78 -0.18 3.20 12.06
CA LYS A 78 0.89 3.47 11.09
C LYS A 78 0.78 2.52 9.90
N ALA A 79 0.71 3.06 8.68
CA ALA A 79 0.60 2.26 7.46
C ALA A 79 1.82 1.34 7.25
N TYR A 80 1.58 0.19 6.60
CA TYR A 80 2.62 -0.80 6.27
C TYR A 80 3.43 -1.30 7.48
N THR A 81 2.81 -1.46 8.65
CA THR A 81 3.45 -1.97 9.87
C THR A 81 3.04 -3.41 10.23
N SER A 82 2.52 -4.19 9.27
CA SER A 82 2.20 -5.61 9.44
C SER A 82 3.38 -6.51 9.05
N ARG A 83 3.48 -7.71 9.65
CA ARG A 83 4.55 -8.68 9.35
C ARG A 83 4.50 -9.24 7.92
N HIS A 84 3.30 -9.50 7.39
CA HIS A 84 3.14 -10.24 6.14
C HIS A 84 3.22 -9.35 4.90
N SER A 85 2.40 -8.30 4.82
CA SER A 85 2.35 -7.42 3.64
C SER A 85 3.25 -6.19 3.80
N GLY A 86 3.10 -5.47 4.92
CA GLY A 86 3.82 -4.21 5.14
C GLY A 86 5.34 -4.36 5.11
N ARG A 87 5.85 -5.31 5.89
CA ARG A 87 7.29 -5.62 5.94
C ARG A 87 7.84 -6.12 4.61
N ARG A 88 7.08 -6.91 3.84
CA ARG A 88 7.51 -7.41 2.52
C ARG A 88 7.65 -6.27 1.51
N ILE A 89 6.69 -5.34 1.47
CA ILE A 89 6.77 -4.19 0.57
C ILE A 89 7.91 -3.26 0.97
N ARG A 90 8.10 -2.96 2.26
CA ARG A 90 9.24 -2.15 2.71
C ARG A 90 10.58 -2.75 2.30
N ARG A 91 10.77 -4.06 2.51
CA ARG A 91 11.97 -4.78 2.03
C ARG A 91 12.13 -4.73 0.51
N MET A 92 11.03 -4.73 -0.24
CA MET A 92 11.08 -4.61 -1.69
C MET A 92 11.63 -3.23 -2.10
N LEU A 93 11.13 -2.15 -1.48
CA LEU A 93 11.62 -0.78 -1.72
C LEU A 93 13.10 -0.62 -1.33
N GLU A 94 13.56 -1.25 -0.24
CA GLU A 94 14.97 -1.25 0.14
C GLU A 94 15.85 -1.94 -0.92
N ARG A 95 15.38 -3.06 -1.47
CA ARG A 95 16.13 -3.81 -2.48
C ARG A 95 16.25 -3.07 -3.81
N VAL A 96 15.28 -2.23 -4.14
CA VAL A 96 15.32 -1.38 -5.35
C VAL A 96 15.88 0.01 -5.06
N GLY A 97 16.30 0.32 -3.83
CA GLY A 97 16.97 1.57 -3.48
C GLY A 97 16.07 2.81 -3.33
N HIS A 98 14.76 2.62 -3.12
CA HIS A 98 13.77 3.71 -3.04
C HIS A 98 13.14 3.87 -1.64
N ASP A 99 13.59 3.13 -0.63
CA ASP A 99 12.98 3.12 0.71
C ASP A 99 13.04 4.47 1.44
N GLU A 100 14.17 5.18 1.35
CA GLU A 100 14.36 6.49 1.99
C GLU A 100 13.48 7.59 1.36
N ARG A 101 13.05 7.42 0.10
CA ARG A 101 12.17 8.34 -0.63
C ARG A 101 10.73 7.85 -0.73
N SER A 102 10.37 6.83 0.06
CA SER A 102 9.05 6.22 0.02
C SER A 102 8.14 6.65 1.17
N TYR A 103 6.96 7.15 0.82
CA TYR A 103 5.84 7.32 1.74
C TYR A 103 4.86 6.16 1.60
N TYR A 104 4.40 5.61 2.72
CA TYR A 104 3.52 4.43 2.75
C TYR A 104 2.15 4.81 3.30
N THR A 105 1.07 4.46 2.59
CA THR A 105 -0.32 4.73 3.02
C THR A 105 -1.33 3.72 2.47
N ASN A 106 -2.58 3.79 2.90
CA ASN A 106 -3.66 2.97 2.33
C ASN A 106 -4.77 3.85 1.75
N ALA A 107 -5.44 3.40 0.70
CA ALA A 107 -6.61 4.09 0.13
C ALA A 107 -7.74 4.25 1.17
N VAL A 108 -8.00 3.18 1.95
CA VAL A 108 -8.92 3.20 3.11
C VAL A 108 -8.10 3.17 4.39
N LYS A 109 -8.32 4.14 5.29
CA LYS A 109 -7.46 4.33 6.48
C LYS A 109 -7.80 3.42 7.65
N CYS A 110 -8.95 2.76 7.64
CA CYS A 110 -9.46 1.97 8.77
C CYS A 110 -9.60 0.50 8.40
N PHE A 111 -9.55 -0.39 9.39
CA PHE A 111 -9.64 -1.84 9.19
C PHE A 111 -11.09 -2.26 8.86
N PRO A 112 -11.35 -2.84 7.68
CA PRO A 112 -12.67 -3.34 7.29
C PRO A 112 -12.87 -4.76 7.83
N ALA A 113 -13.29 -4.88 9.10
CA ALA A 113 -13.60 -6.16 9.73
C ALA A 113 -14.75 -6.88 8.99
N SER A 114 -14.64 -8.19 8.82
CA SER A 114 -15.75 -9.04 8.37
C SER A 114 -16.78 -9.22 9.49
N GLU A 115 -18.05 -9.33 9.12
CA GLU A 115 -19.14 -9.64 10.06
C GLU A 115 -19.06 -11.08 10.59
N GLU A 116 -18.57 -12.01 9.77
CA GLU A 116 -18.46 -13.43 10.13
C GLU A 116 -17.28 -13.71 11.07
N ASP A 117 -16.18 -12.99 10.86
CA ASP A 117 -14.96 -13.08 11.67
C ASP A 117 -14.32 -11.69 11.81
N PRO A 118 -14.43 -11.05 12.99
CA PRO A 118 -13.92 -9.70 13.22
C PRO A 118 -12.39 -9.61 13.23
N THR A 119 -11.69 -10.75 13.14
CA THR A 119 -10.23 -10.83 12.97
C THR A 119 -9.81 -10.99 11.51
N SER A 120 -10.77 -11.02 10.59
CA SER A 120 -10.55 -11.12 9.15
C SER A 120 -10.95 -9.83 8.41
N ASN A 121 -10.33 -9.62 7.25
CA ASN A 121 -10.63 -8.50 6.37
C ASN A 121 -11.75 -8.88 5.38
N ARG A 122 -12.76 -8.02 5.25
CA ARG A 122 -13.58 -7.92 4.03
C ARG A 122 -13.00 -6.86 3.09
N GLU A 123 -13.51 -6.82 1.86
CA GLU A 123 -13.27 -5.67 0.98
C GLU A 123 -13.99 -4.42 1.57
N PRO A 124 -13.37 -3.23 1.55
CA PRO A 124 -14.08 -1.98 1.79
C PRO A 124 -15.25 -1.80 0.83
N THR A 125 -16.32 -1.17 1.27
CA THR A 125 -17.45 -0.84 0.39
C THR A 125 -17.09 0.32 -0.54
N ASP A 126 -17.90 0.54 -1.59
CA ASP A 126 -17.74 1.71 -2.46
C ASP A 126 -17.86 3.03 -1.69
N GLU A 127 -18.78 3.08 -0.72
CA GLU A 127 -18.97 4.24 0.15
C GLU A 127 -17.74 4.48 1.04
N GLU A 128 -17.17 3.42 1.64
CA GLU A 128 -15.97 3.53 2.47
C GLU A 128 -14.76 4.03 1.66
N ARG A 129 -14.61 3.54 0.43
CA ARG A 129 -13.61 4.04 -0.52
C ARG A 129 -13.86 5.50 -0.88
N ALA A 130 -15.09 5.87 -1.21
CA ALA A 130 -15.44 7.24 -1.57
C ALA A 130 -15.16 8.22 -0.41
N ASN A 131 -15.55 7.84 0.81
CA ASN A 131 -15.30 8.64 2.02
C ASN A 131 -13.81 8.86 2.30
N CYS A 132 -12.98 7.82 2.12
CA CYS A 132 -11.53 7.92 2.33
C CYS A 132 -10.77 8.53 1.14
N ARG A 133 -11.38 8.64 -0.05
CA ARG A 133 -10.73 9.19 -1.24
C ARG A 133 -10.17 10.59 -1.02
N ALA A 134 -10.92 11.44 -0.31
CA ALA A 134 -10.46 12.78 0.04
C ALA A 134 -9.13 12.75 0.81
N HIS A 135 -8.91 11.77 1.70
CA HIS A 135 -7.63 11.63 2.39
C HIS A 135 -6.50 11.20 1.47
N LEU A 136 -6.77 10.28 0.53
CA LEU A 136 -5.76 9.85 -0.44
C LEU A 136 -5.36 11.01 -1.36
N VAL A 137 -6.34 11.76 -1.88
CA VAL A 137 -6.11 12.96 -2.70
C VAL A 137 -5.28 13.98 -1.92
N THR A 138 -5.65 14.28 -0.67
CA THR A 138 -4.85 15.19 0.18
C THR A 138 -3.42 14.71 0.39
N GLU A 139 -3.17 13.41 0.56
CA GLU A 139 -1.79 12.90 0.64
C GLU A 139 -1.02 13.12 -0.66
N VAL A 140 -1.63 12.82 -1.81
CA VAL A 140 -0.98 13.01 -3.11
C VAL A 140 -0.69 14.49 -3.35
N GLU A 141 -1.66 15.38 -3.14
CA GLU A 141 -1.51 16.83 -3.30
C GLU A 141 -0.52 17.47 -2.31
N THR A 142 -0.35 16.89 -1.12
CA THR A 142 0.57 17.42 -0.10
C THR A 142 2.00 16.93 -0.32
N LEU A 143 2.17 15.70 -0.80
CA LEU A 143 3.47 15.07 -0.99
C LEU A 143 4.05 15.37 -2.38
N GLU A 144 3.19 15.67 -3.36
CA GLU A 144 3.55 15.88 -4.77
C GLU A 144 4.51 14.79 -5.29
N PRO A 145 4.16 13.49 -5.14
CA PRO A 145 5.08 12.40 -5.48
C PRO A 145 5.24 12.29 -7.00
N ASP A 146 6.44 11.94 -7.47
CA ASP A 146 6.67 11.60 -8.88
C ASP A 146 5.81 10.40 -9.31
N VAL A 147 5.67 9.41 -8.41
CA VAL A 147 4.97 8.17 -8.69
C VAL A 147 4.19 7.62 -7.50
N VAL A 148 2.97 7.17 -7.77
CA VAL A 148 2.13 6.34 -6.92
C VAL A 148 2.32 4.87 -7.27
N LEU A 149 2.95 4.12 -6.37
CA LEU A 149 3.14 2.68 -6.49
C LEU A 149 1.96 1.95 -5.82
N ALA A 150 0.98 1.51 -6.60
CA ALA A 150 -0.25 0.90 -6.08
C ALA A 150 -0.08 -0.62 -5.88
N THR A 151 -0.19 -1.09 -4.63
CA THR A 151 0.03 -2.50 -4.29
C THR A 151 -1.24 -3.32 -4.42
N GLY A 152 -1.52 -3.78 -5.64
CA GLY A 152 -2.61 -4.67 -5.98
C GLY A 152 -3.87 -4.00 -6.52
N LYS A 153 -4.79 -4.84 -7.00
CA LYS A 153 -5.98 -4.44 -7.75
C LYS A 153 -6.82 -3.37 -7.05
N HIS A 154 -7.07 -3.50 -5.74
CA HIS A 154 -7.96 -2.59 -5.01
C HIS A 154 -7.30 -1.23 -4.73
N ALA A 155 -5.98 -1.21 -4.50
CA ALA A 155 -5.22 0.03 -4.43
C ALA A 155 -5.24 0.75 -5.79
N THR A 156 -4.92 0.04 -6.88
CA THR A 156 -4.95 0.58 -8.25
C THR A 156 -6.32 1.16 -8.61
N LYS A 157 -7.40 0.44 -8.31
CA LYS A 157 -8.78 0.94 -8.50
C LYS A 157 -9.05 2.23 -7.73
N SER A 158 -8.52 2.35 -6.50
CA SER A 158 -8.78 3.51 -5.65
C SER A 158 -8.05 4.75 -6.17
N VAL A 159 -6.81 4.60 -6.63
CA VAL A 159 -6.05 5.69 -7.27
C VAL A 159 -6.71 6.11 -8.59
N LEU A 160 -7.04 5.16 -9.47
CA LEU A 160 -7.74 5.48 -10.73
C LEU A 160 -9.11 6.12 -10.49
N ALA A 161 -9.82 5.75 -9.43
CA ALA A 161 -11.08 6.41 -9.12
C ALA A 161 -10.88 7.87 -8.68
N ALA A 162 -9.75 8.22 -8.05
CA ALA A 162 -9.40 9.61 -7.77
C ALA A 162 -9.12 10.41 -9.06
N GLU A 163 -8.73 9.73 -10.14
CA GLU A 163 -8.65 10.27 -11.51
C GLU A 163 -9.98 10.17 -12.29
N GLU A 164 -11.09 9.81 -11.66
CA GLU A 164 -12.37 9.54 -12.33
C GLU A 164 -12.30 8.44 -13.42
N ARG A 165 -11.29 7.56 -13.34
CA ARG A 165 -11.04 6.45 -14.27
C ARG A 165 -11.42 5.11 -13.65
N ARG A 166 -11.63 4.12 -14.52
CA ARG A 166 -11.89 2.72 -14.14
C ARG A 166 -10.69 1.87 -14.52
N LEU A 167 -10.47 0.80 -13.74
CA LEU A 167 -9.46 -0.20 -14.05
C LEU A 167 -10.04 -1.26 -15.00
N ASP A 168 -9.50 -1.33 -16.21
CA ASP A 168 -9.84 -2.34 -17.21
C ASP A 168 -8.72 -3.39 -17.27
N GLY A 169 -8.92 -4.53 -16.61
CA GLY A 169 -7.92 -5.61 -16.54
C GLY A 169 -6.74 -5.27 -15.63
N PHE A 170 -6.70 -5.86 -14.42
CA PHE A 170 -5.61 -5.57 -13.49
C PHE A 170 -4.26 -6.13 -13.97
N ILE A 171 -4.25 -7.36 -14.48
CA ILE A 171 -2.99 -8.04 -14.84
C ILE A 171 -2.28 -7.29 -15.97
N ASP A 172 -3.02 -6.81 -16.97
CA ASP A 172 -2.47 -6.07 -18.11
C ASP A 172 -1.93 -4.68 -17.72
N SER A 173 -2.31 -4.16 -16.54
CA SER A 173 -1.83 -2.89 -16.01
C SER A 173 -0.59 -3.01 -15.11
N VAL A 174 -0.20 -4.23 -14.72
CA VAL A 174 0.92 -4.42 -13.80
C VAL A 174 2.22 -4.01 -14.50
N LEU A 175 3.02 -3.17 -13.83
CA LEU A 175 4.26 -2.56 -14.34
C LEU A 175 4.09 -1.62 -15.54
N GLU A 176 2.87 -1.28 -15.94
CA GLU A 176 2.62 -0.28 -16.99
C GLU A 176 2.38 1.09 -16.35
N PRO A 177 3.27 2.08 -16.52
CA PRO A 177 3.09 3.42 -15.99
C PRO A 177 1.91 4.13 -16.66
N VAL A 178 1.01 4.68 -15.84
CA VAL A 178 -0.12 5.46 -16.30
C VAL A 178 0.00 6.88 -15.79
N ARG A 179 -0.01 7.87 -16.68
CA ARG A 179 -0.06 9.27 -16.27
C ARG A 179 -1.44 9.59 -15.66
N CYS A 180 -1.41 10.19 -14.47
CA CYS A 180 -2.56 10.67 -13.72
C CYS A 180 -2.55 12.20 -13.73
N GLU A 181 -3.25 12.81 -14.68
CA GLU A 181 -3.21 14.26 -14.91
C GLU A 181 -3.89 15.06 -13.79
N THR A 182 -4.90 14.50 -13.13
CA THR A 182 -5.64 15.20 -12.07
C THR A 182 -4.84 15.28 -10.78
N LEU A 183 -4.13 14.20 -10.46
CA LEU A 183 -3.26 14.03 -9.30
C LEU A 183 -1.82 14.48 -9.58
N ASP A 184 -1.53 14.93 -10.80
CA ASP A 184 -0.21 15.39 -11.27
C ASP A 184 0.94 14.39 -11.04
N THR A 185 0.67 13.09 -11.06
CA THR A 185 1.63 12.02 -10.72
C THR A 185 1.58 10.87 -11.72
N TRP A 186 2.55 9.95 -11.65
CA TRP A 186 2.45 8.66 -12.34
C TRP A 186 1.78 7.61 -11.45
N LEU A 187 1.09 6.65 -12.03
CA LEU A 187 0.59 5.46 -11.35
C LEU A 187 1.28 4.22 -11.91
N VAL A 188 1.90 3.44 -11.05
CA VAL A 188 2.46 2.12 -11.38
C VAL A 188 1.77 1.05 -10.55
N PRO A 189 0.91 0.21 -11.16
CA PRO A 189 0.32 -0.94 -10.49
C PRO A 189 1.34 -2.06 -10.29
N ILE A 190 1.41 -2.62 -9.09
CA ILE A 190 2.19 -3.84 -8.80
C ILE A 190 1.33 -4.91 -8.15
N LEU A 191 1.76 -6.17 -8.23
CA LEU A 191 1.11 -7.29 -7.57
C LEU A 191 1.13 -7.11 -6.04
N HIS A 192 0.03 -7.49 -5.38
CA HIS A 192 0.00 -7.51 -3.92
C HIS A 192 0.76 -8.74 -3.38
N PRO A 193 1.47 -8.64 -2.24
CA PRO A 193 2.26 -9.75 -1.69
C PRO A 193 1.50 -11.06 -1.45
N SER A 194 0.17 -11.01 -1.26
CA SER A 194 -0.63 -12.21 -1.01
C SER A 194 -0.81 -13.13 -2.21
N TYR A 195 -0.59 -12.64 -3.43
CA TYR A 195 -0.79 -13.42 -4.66
C TYR A 195 0.34 -13.27 -5.68
N GLN A 196 1.36 -12.44 -5.40
CA GLN A 196 2.45 -12.17 -6.34
C GLN A 196 3.20 -13.44 -6.76
N ASP A 197 3.46 -14.39 -5.85
CA ASP A 197 4.26 -15.59 -6.14
C ASP A 197 3.61 -16.48 -7.22
N VAL A 198 2.28 -16.42 -7.36
CA VAL A 198 1.53 -17.15 -8.39
C VAL A 198 1.50 -16.37 -9.71
N TRP A 199 1.38 -15.04 -9.65
CA TRP A 199 1.14 -14.21 -10.83
C TRP A 199 2.41 -13.76 -11.53
N ILE A 200 3.51 -13.57 -10.82
CA ILE A 200 4.83 -13.24 -11.38
C ILE A 200 5.20 -14.24 -12.48
N VAL A 201 5.16 -15.54 -12.14
CA VAL A 201 5.49 -16.62 -13.09
C VAL A 201 4.49 -16.71 -14.24
N ARG A 202 3.20 -16.45 -13.98
CA ARG A 202 2.15 -16.47 -15.01
C ARG A 202 2.27 -15.33 -16.01
N MET A 203 2.82 -14.20 -15.57
CA MET A 203 3.16 -13.06 -16.43
C MET A 203 4.48 -13.27 -17.19
N GLY A 204 5.18 -14.39 -16.95
CA GLY A 204 6.42 -14.73 -17.63
C GLY A 204 7.68 -14.12 -16.99
N TYR A 205 7.58 -13.61 -15.76
CA TYR A 205 8.73 -13.10 -15.01
C TYR A 205 9.29 -14.15 -14.05
N GLU A 206 10.60 -14.12 -13.83
CA GLU A 206 11.19 -14.61 -12.59
C GLU A 206 11.09 -13.55 -11.47
N PRO A 207 11.06 -13.94 -10.17
CA PRO A 207 10.91 -12.99 -9.07
C PRO A 207 11.94 -11.86 -9.02
N GLU A 208 13.19 -12.14 -9.40
CA GLU A 208 14.26 -11.13 -9.45
C GLU A 208 14.10 -10.19 -10.65
N GLU A 209 13.60 -10.70 -11.79
CA GLU A 209 13.32 -9.87 -12.98
C GLU A 209 12.16 -8.92 -12.69
N TYR A 210 11.09 -9.42 -12.07
CA TYR A 210 9.97 -8.59 -11.64
C TYR A 210 10.40 -7.47 -10.68
N LEU A 211 11.31 -7.79 -9.75
CA LEU A 211 11.88 -6.80 -8.84
C LEU A 211 12.75 -5.76 -9.57
N ALA A 212 13.60 -6.21 -10.49
CA ALA A 212 14.44 -5.33 -11.29
C ALA A 212 13.60 -4.38 -12.15
N GLU A 213 12.48 -4.87 -12.71
CA GLU A 213 11.56 -4.07 -13.51
C GLU A 213 10.88 -2.98 -12.67
N ILE A 214 10.47 -3.29 -11.43
CA ILE A 214 9.99 -2.26 -10.48
C ILE A 214 11.07 -1.20 -10.26
N GLY A 215 12.32 -1.61 -10.02
CA GLY A 215 13.43 -0.68 -9.82
C GLY A 215 13.65 0.23 -11.02
N SER A 216 13.77 -0.34 -12.22
CA SER A 216 13.96 0.42 -13.47
C SER A 216 12.83 1.42 -13.70
N THR A 217 11.59 0.99 -13.51
CA THR A 217 10.41 1.85 -13.66
C THR A 217 10.44 3.02 -12.67
N LEU A 218 10.79 2.78 -11.41
CA LEU A 218 10.88 3.85 -10.41
C LEU A 218 12.05 4.80 -10.71
N ASP A 219 13.20 4.30 -11.16
CA ASP A 219 14.35 5.11 -11.54
C ASP A 219 14.03 6.06 -12.71
N GLU A 220 13.31 5.56 -13.72
CA GLU A 220 12.87 6.35 -14.87
C GLU A 220 11.91 7.46 -14.48
N LEU A 221 10.93 7.17 -13.60
CA LEU A 221 9.89 8.12 -13.23
C LEU A 221 10.34 9.15 -12.20
N VAL A 222 11.08 8.73 -11.16
CA VAL A 222 11.58 9.62 -10.11
C VAL A 222 12.76 10.47 -10.63
N GLY A 223 13.56 9.95 -11.56
CA GLY A 223 14.69 10.68 -12.16
C GLY A 223 14.31 11.63 -13.30
N GLY A 224 13.10 11.50 -13.86
CA GLY A 224 12.64 12.24 -15.04
C GLY A 224 12.00 13.60 -14.75
N SER A 225 11.62 13.89 -13.50
CA SER A 225 10.88 15.10 -13.12
C SER A 225 11.72 16.40 -13.10
N ASP A 226 13.04 16.30 -13.32
CA ASP A 226 13.99 17.42 -13.32
C ASP A 226 14.42 17.90 -14.73
N ALA A 227 13.71 17.51 -15.80
CA ALA A 227 14.06 17.84 -17.21
C ALA A 227 13.11 18.83 -17.90
#